data_AF-A0A4Q7PZ56-F1
#
_entry.id   AF-A0A4Q7PZ56-F1
#
_cell.length_a   1.000
_cell.length_b   1.000
_cell.length_c   1.000
_cell.angle_alpha   90.00
_cell.angle_beta   90.00
_cell.angle_gamma   90.00
#
_symmetry.space_group_name_H-M   'P 1'
#
loop_
_entity.id
_entity.type
_entity.pdbx_description
1 polymer ?
#
loop_
_entity_poly.entity_id
_entity_poly.type
_entity_poly.pdbx_seq_one_letter_code
_entity_poly.pdbx_strand_id
1 'polypeptide(L)'
;MLPVARTRDEARLYLDLTPCTCGEVDADWQHATGLLDGELVSVYDATCPNCDAEREYTFGLPEHEIAADYPNFGGAEPSQLIDPGRWMDLADHLAGNLPADDSETVAQALQFAAAAVAEVMKFIPPGATAVPADAFWTPEGQATYNAGPARFHRTRLKITQQTYRMT
;
A
#
# COMPACT_ATOMS: atom_id res chain seq x y z
N MET A 1 -12.08 -8.75 14.29
CA MET A 1 -11.05 -9.35 13.44
C MET A 1 -10.17 -8.21 12.97
N LEU A 2 -8.88 -8.25 13.26
CA LEU A 2 -7.93 -7.23 12.81
C LEU A 2 -7.71 -7.36 11.29
N PRO A 3 -7.41 -6.26 10.59
CA PRO A 3 -6.97 -6.37 9.21
C PRO A 3 -5.60 -7.08 9.17
N VAL A 4 -5.42 -7.93 8.17
CA VAL A 4 -4.21 -8.74 7.99
C VAL A 4 -3.20 -7.96 7.15
N ALA A 5 -1.98 -7.84 7.66
CA ALA A 5 -0.84 -7.47 6.84
C ALA A 5 -0.35 -8.73 6.10
N ARG A 6 -0.46 -8.75 4.77
CA ARG A 6 -0.12 -9.94 3.97
C ARG A 6 1.38 -10.18 3.94
N THR A 7 2.16 -9.12 4.13
CA THR A 7 3.63 -9.15 4.23
C THR A 7 4.13 -8.04 5.15
N ARG A 8 5.41 -8.14 5.54
CA ARG A 8 6.11 -7.07 6.27
C ARG A 8 6.22 -5.79 5.44
N ASP A 9 6.45 -5.89 4.13
CA ASP A 9 6.58 -4.71 3.26
C ASP A 9 5.24 -3.96 3.16
N GLU A 10 4.11 -4.68 3.10
CA GLU A 10 2.78 -4.06 3.14
C GLU A 10 2.53 -3.34 4.47
N ALA A 11 2.82 -4.00 5.59
CA ALA A 11 2.68 -3.38 6.91
C ALA A 11 3.54 -2.10 6.99
N ARG A 12 4.81 -2.17 6.57
CA ARG A 12 5.70 -1.02 6.62
C ARG A 12 5.21 0.12 5.73
N LEU A 13 4.78 -0.18 4.51
CA LEU A 13 4.24 0.82 3.61
C LEU A 13 2.97 1.47 4.18
N TYR A 14 2.08 0.69 4.79
CA TYR A 14 0.89 1.26 5.45
C TYR A 14 1.30 2.28 6.53
N LEU A 15 2.32 1.97 7.34
CA LEU A 15 2.81 2.87 8.38
C LEU A 15 3.43 4.15 7.79
N ASP A 16 4.22 4.03 6.72
CA ASP A 16 4.85 5.16 6.04
C ASP A 16 3.78 6.06 5.37
N LEU A 17 2.66 5.50 4.91
CA LEU A 17 1.54 6.26 4.32
C LEU A 17 0.59 6.86 5.36
N THR A 18 0.76 6.56 6.65
CA THR A 18 -0.18 6.94 7.71
C THR A 18 0.49 7.92 8.66
N PRO A 19 0.42 9.24 8.38
CA PRO A 19 1.10 10.25 9.19
C PRO A 19 0.58 10.26 10.63
N CYS A 20 1.41 10.78 11.52
CA CYS A 20 0.99 11.16 12.86
C CYS A 20 -0.12 12.23 12.79
N THR A 21 -0.86 12.42 13.87
CA THR A 21 -1.89 13.47 13.98
C THR A 21 -1.33 14.89 13.82
N CYS A 22 -0.03 15.09 14.06
CA CYS A 22 0.66 16.35 13.79
C CYS A 22 1.13 16.50 12.32
N GLY A 23 0.89 15.50 11.47
CA GLY A 23 1.30 15.46 10.07
C GLY A 23 2.69 14.87 9.80
N GLU A 24 3.46 14.52 10.83
CA GLU A 24 4.78 13.91 10.68
C GLU A 24 4.66 12.48 10.12
N VAL A 25 5.44 12.17 9.09
CA VAL A 25 5.45 10.85 8.45
C VAL A 25 6.53 9.96 9.05
N ASP A 26 7.67 10.54 9.43
CA ASP A 26 8.82 9.80 9.91
C ASP A 26 8.56 9.14 11.26
N ALA A 27 9.00 7.88 11.38
CA ALA A 27 8.99 7.12 12.62
C ALA A 27 10.01 5.97 12.59
N ASP A 28 10.70 5.79 13.71
CA ASP A 28 11.59 4.66 13.95
C ASP A 28 10.81 3.46 14.49
N TRP A 29 10.01 2.85 13.61
CA TRP A 29 9.14 1.73 13.99
C TRP A 29 9.92 0.52 14.48
N GLN A 30 9.63 0.10 15.70
CA GLN A 30 9.98 -1.20 16.22
C GLN A 30 8.93 -2.22 15.79
N HIS A 31 9.35 -3.48 15.63
CA HIS A 31 8.46 -4.57 15.25
C HIS A 31 8.64 -5.75 16.19
N ALA A 32 7.51 -6.27 16.69
CA ALA A 32 7.45 -7.46 17.51
C ALA A 32 6.26 -8.34 17.11
N THR A 33 6.33 -9.63 17.48
CA THR A 33 5.16 -10.51 17.45
C THR A 33 4.49 -10.47 18.82
N GLY A 34 3.19 -10.21 18.85
CA GLY A 34 2.36 -10.16 20.05
C GLY A 34 1.31 -11.26 20.09
N LEU A 35 0.53 -11.25 21.17
CA LEU A 35 -0.68 -12.05 21.33
C LEU A 35 -1.85 -11.12 21.64
N LEU A 36 -2.92 -11.19 20.85
CA LEU A 36 -4.18 -10.50 21.10
C LEU A 36 -5.32 -11.52 21.11
N ASP A 37 -6.06 -11.59 22.21
CA ASP A 37 -7.15 -12.57 22.42
C ASP A 37 -6.74 -14.03 22.13
N GLY A 38 -5.46 -14.36 22.33
CA GLY A 38 -4.90 -15.69 22.09
C GLY A 38 -4.41 -15.96 20.66
N GLU A 39 -4.55 -14.99 19.76
CA GLU A 39 -4.07 -15.05 18.38
C GLU A 39 -2.74 -14.28 18.21
N LEU A 40 -1.84 -14.82 17.38
CA LEU A 40 -0.58 -14.16 17.06
C LEU A 40 -0.81 -12.96 16.13
N VAL A 41 -0.15 -11.85 16.44
CA VAL A 41 -0.27 -10.59 15.69
C VAL A 41 1.10 -9.95 15.46
N SER A 42 1.22 -9.13 14.42
CA SER A 42 2.35 -8.22 14.24
C SER A 42 2.04 -6.89 14.92
N VAL A 43 2.93 -6.44 15.79
CA VAL A 43 2.82 -5.17 16.52
C VAL A 43 3.95 -4.25 16.06
N TYR A 44 3.59 -3.01 15.76
CA TYR A 44 4.50 -1.94 15.42
C TYR A 44 4.28 -0.76 16.34
N ASP A 45 5.34 -0.29 16.98
CA ASP A 45 5.31 0.88 17.85
C ASP A 45 6.41 1.88 17.49
N ALA A 46 6.12 3.16 17.66
CA ALA A 46 7.07 4.25 17.48
C ALA A 46 6.64 5.47 18.31
N THR A 47 7.62 6.32 18.63
CA THR A 47 7.37 7.67 19.12
C THR A 47 7.53 8.65 17.97
N CYS A 48 6.54 9.52 17.76
CA CYS A 48 6.64 10.59 16.77
C CYS A 48 7.80 11.54 17.12
N PRO A 49 8.77 11.78 16.24
CA PRO A 49 9.94 12.61 16.55
C PRO A 49 9.61 14.10 16.68
N ASN A 50 8.41 14.53 16.26
CA ASN A 50 8.01 15.94 16.27
C ASN A 50 7.10 16.31 17.46
N CYS A 51 6.15 15.45 17.83
CA CYS A 51 5.16 15.75 18.86
C CYS A 51 5.15 14.76 20.04
N ASP A 52 6.10 13.83 20.07
CA ASP A 52 6.27 12.78 21.09
C ASP A 52 5.06 11.85 21.28
N ALA A 53 4.07 11.90 20.38
CA ALA A 53 2.93 11.00 20.44
C ALA A 53 3.38 9.55 20.19
N GLU A 54 2.95 8.66 21.08
CA GLU A 54 3.07 7.21 20.87
C GLU A 54 2.13 6.79 19.74
N ARG A 55 2.67 6.00 18.80
CA ARG A 55 1.95 5.44 17.66
C ARG A 55 2.10 3.92 17.77
N GLU A 56 0.98 3.21 17.78
CA GLU A 56 0.97 1.75 17.82
C GLU A 56 -0.03 1.22 16.79
N TYR A 57 0.38 0.19 16.04
CA TYR A 57 -0.46 -0.51 15.10
C TYR A 57 -0.30 -2.02 15.27
N THR A 58 -1.44 -2.72 15.24
CA THR A 58 -1.48 -4.18 15.34
C THR A 58 -2.20 -4.77 14.13
N PHE A 59 -1.58 -5.77 13.51
CA PHE A 59 -2.12 -6.47 12.34
C PHE A 59 -2.24 -7.96 12.59
N GLY A 60 -3.26 -8.58 11.99
CA GLY A 60 -3.33 -10.02 11.91
C GLY A 60 -2.19 -10.57 11.04
N LEU A 61 -1.74 -11.78 11.35
CA LEU A 61 -0.78 -12.50 10.52
C LEU A 61 -1.48 -13.21 9.34
N PRO A 62 -0.82 -13.34 8.17
CA PRO A 62 -1.38 -14.12 7.08
C PRO A 62 -1.37 -15.61 7.44
N GLU A 63 -2.32 -16.36 6.89
CA GLU A 63 -2.35 -17.83 7.07
C GLU A 63 -1.07 -18.50 6.53
N HIS A 64 -0.51 -17.94 5.45
CA HIS A 64 0.71 -18.41 4.83
C HIS A 64 1.59 -17.22 4.44
N GLU A 65 2.85 -17.25 4.85
CA GLU A 65 3.84 -16.30 4.37
C GLU A 65 4.10 -16.51 2.87
N ILE A 66 4.20 -15.40 2.14
CA ILE A 66 4.48 -15.41 0.71
C ILE A 66 5.86 -14.79 0.52
N ALA A 67 6.83 -15.63 0.15
CA ALA A 67 8.15 -15.16 -0.24
C ALA A 67 8.14 -14.74 -1.72
N ALA A 68 8.55 -13.51 -1.99
CA ALA A 68 8.74 -12.97 -3.33
C ALA A 68 9.84 -11.88 -3.30
N ASP A 69 10.35 -11.50 -4.47
CA ASP A 69 11.31 -10.42 -4.61
C ASP A 69 10.70 -9.08 -4.18
N TYR A 70 11.54 -8.18 -3.67
CA TYR A 70 11.12 -6.85 -3.29
C TYR A 70 10.72 -6.01 -4.52
N PRO A 71 9.65 -5.19 -4.45
CA PRO A 71 8.71 -5.08 -3.35
C PRO A 71 7.66 -6.20 -3.34
N ASN A 72 7.36 -6.75 -2.16
CA ASN A 72 6.39 -7.84 -2.00
C ASN A 72 5.24 -7.42 -1.07
N PHE A 73 4.11 -6.97 -1.62
CA PHE A 73 2.93 -6.55 -0.83
C PHE A 73 1.92 -7.67 -0.56
N GLY A 74 2.23 -8.92 -0.94
CA GLY A 74 1.38 -10.08 -0.68
C GLY A 74 0.86 -10.81 -1.92
N GLY A 75 -0.04 -11.77 -1.66
CA GLY A 75 -0.52 -12.76 -2.63
C GLY A 75 -1.57 -12.27 -3.61
N ALA A 76 -2.37 -13.19 -4.15
CA ALA A 76 -3.42 -12.86 -5.12
C ALA A 76 -4.56 -12.04 -4.51
N GLU A 77 -4.80 -12.18 -3.21
CA GLU A 77 -5.86 -11.47 -2.49
C GLU A 77 -5.60 -9.96 -2.42
N PRO A 78 -6.64 -9.11 -2.42
CA PRO A 78 -6.50 -7.67 -2.27
C PRO A 78 -6.01 -7.27 -0.87
N SER A 79 -5.47 -6.05 -0.75
CA SER A 79 -5.05 -5.47 0.52
C SER A 79 -6.23 -5.25 1.47
N GLN A 80 -5.98 -5.47 2.76
CA GLN A 80 -6.90 -5.06 3.84
C GLN A 80 -6.47 -3.76 4.53
N LEU A 81 -5.27 -3.26 4.23
CA LEU A 81 -4.67 -2.09 4.89
C LEU A 81 -4.74 -0.83 4.01
N ILE A 82 -4.52 -1.00 2.71
CA ILE A 82 -4.39 0.10 1.76
C ILE A 82 -5.45 -0.09 0.67
N ASP A 83 -6.34 0.90 0.55
CA ASP A 83 -7.41 0.85 -0.43
C ASP A 83 -6.89 1.15 -1.86
N PRO A 84 -7.67 0.85 -2.91
CA PRO A 84 -7.23 1.01 -4.29
C PRO A 84 -6.87 2.46 -4.64
N GLY A 85 -7.52 3.43 -4.01
CA GLY A 85 -7.27 4.85 -4.27
C GLY A 85 -5.93 5.30 -3.70
N ARG A 86 -5.59 4.86 -2.47
CA ARG A 86 -4.27 5.10 -1.87
C ARG A 86 -3.14 4.40 -2.63
N TRP A 87 -3.36 3.18 -3.12
CA TRP A 87 -2.39 2.50 -3.99
C TRP A 87 -2.13 3.26 -5.30
N MET A 88 -3.19 3.79 -5.93
CA MET A 88 -3.05 4.56 -7.17
C MET A 88 -2.36 5.90 -6.92
N ASP A 89 -2.66 6.58 -5.82
CA ASP A 89 -1.99 7.82 -5.42
C ASP A 89 -0.49 7.61 -5.18
N LEU A 90 -0.11 6.53 -4.50
CA LEU A 90 1.28 6.14 -4.34
C LEU A 90 1.99 5.89 -5.68
N ALA A 91 1.34 5.18 -6.60
CA ALA A 91 1.90 4.91 -7.92
C ALA A 91 2.11 6.21 -8.72
N ASP A 92 1.15 7.14 -8.67
CA ASP A 92 1.25 8.45 -9.30
C ASP A 92 2.38 9.28 -8.68
N HIS A 93 2.51 9.27 -7.35
CA HIS A 93 3.55 9.98 -6.63
C HIS A 93 4.96 9.48 -7.02
N LEU A 94 5.17 8.17 -7.02
CA LEU A 94 6.45 7.56 -7.37
C LEU A 94 6.85 7.84 -8.82
N ALA A 95 5.91 7.70 -9.76
CA ALA A 95 6.16 7.96 -11.17
C ALA A 95 6.26 9.46 -11.50
N GLY A 96 5.69 10.33 -10.68
CA GLY A 96 5.68 11.78 -10.88
C GLY A 96 6.88 12.52 -10.28
N ASN A 97 7.59 11.92 -9.31
CA ASN A 97 8.69 12.55 -8.57
C ASN A 97 10.04 11.86 -8.81
N LEU A 98 10.33 11.54 -10.07
CA LEU A 98 11.55 10.85 -10.46
C LEU A 98 12.77 11.80 -10.41
N PRO A 99 13.90 11.38 -9.82
CA PRO A 99 15.14 12.15 -9.86
C PRO A 99 15.70 12.20 -11.29
N ALA A 100 16.27 13.33 -11.69
CA ALA A 100 16.73 13.55 -13.06
C ALA A 100 18.01 12.77 -13.42
N ASP A 101 18.90 12.57 -12.44
CA ASP A 101 20.27 12.09 -12.67
C ASP A 101 20.60 10.79 -11.93
N ASP A 102 19.59 10.00 -11.56
CA ASP A 102 19.77 8.72 -10.87
C ASP A 102 18.89 7.63 -11.49
N SER A 103 19.44 6.95 -12.52
CA SER A 103 18.73 5.91 -13.25
C SER A 103 18.35 4.70 -12.40
N GLU A 104 19.11 4.39 -11.35
CA GLU A 104 18.83 3.24 -10.49
C GLU A 104 17.62 3.54 -9.60
N THR A 105 17.61 4.71 -8.96
CA THR A 105 16.45 5.18 -8.19
C THR A 105 15.22 5.33 -9.07
N VAL A 106 15.37 5.81 -10.31
CA VAL A 106 14.26 5.87 -11.28
C VAL A 106 13.69 4.49 -11.57
N ALA A 107 14.54 3.50 -11.89
CA ALA A 107 14.08 2.15 -12.20
C ALA A 107 13.37 1.52 -11.00
N GLN A 108 13.90 1.73 -9.78
CA GLN A 108 13.29 1.22 -8.55
C GLN A 108 11.94 1.87 -8.26
N ALA A 109 11.82 3.20 -8.39
CA ALA A 109 10.56 3.92 -8.18
C ALA A 109 9.47 3.45 -9.17
N LEU A 110 9.84 3.24 -10.44
CA LEU A 110 8.92 2.74 -11.46
C LEU A 110 8.53 1.28 -11.26
N GLN A 111 9.46 0.42 -10.83
CA GLN A 111 9.14 -0.96 -10.41
C GLN A 111 8.11 -0.96 -9.27
N PHE A 112 8.31 -0.09 -8.28
CA PHE A 112 7.42 0.04 -7.13
C PHE A 112 6.05 0.60 -7.54
N ALA A 113 6.00 1.60 -8.42
CA ALA A 113 4.77 2.13 -8.99
C ALA A 113 3.99 1.06 -9.78
N ALA A 114 4.68 0.23 -10.58
CA ALA A 114 4.07 -0.88 -11.31
C ALA A 114 3.49 -1.95 -10.37
N ALA A 115 4.16 -2.21 -9.24
CA ALA A 115 3.69 -3.12 -8.20
C ALA A 115 2.45 -2.54 -7.47
N ALA A 116 2.45 -1.25 -7.14
CA ALA A 116 1.28 -0.57 -6.57
C ALA A 116 0.05 -0.65 -7.49
N VAL A 117 0.21 -0.43 -8.81
CA VAL A 117 -0.89 -0.62 -9.77
C VAL A 117 -1.34 -2.10 -9.84
N ALA A 118 -0.43 -3.05 -9.62
CA ALA A 118 -0.78 -4.46 -9.52
C ALA A 118 -1.72 -4.73 -8.34
N GLU A 119 -1.48 -4.11 -7.19
CA GLU A 119 -2.34 -4.20 -6.00
C GLU A 119 -3.75 -3.68 -6.30
N VAL A 120 -3.88 -2.53 -6.97
CA VAL A 120 -5.19 -1.98 -7.38
C VAL A 120 -5.99 -3.00 -8.19
N MET A 121 -5.34 -3.73 -9.11
CA MET A 121 -6.02 -4.72 -9.95
C MET A 121 -6.57 -5.92 -9.17
N LYS A 122 -6.01 -6.25 -8.01
CA LYS A 122 -6.48 -7.37 -7.15
C LYS A 122 -7.86 -7.09 -6.57
N PHE A 123 -8.27 -5.82 -6.48
CA PHE A 123 -9.61 -5.42 -6.04
C PHE A 123 -10.69 -5.57 -7.09
N ILE A 124 -10.36 -5.96 -8.34
CA ILE A 124 -11.37 -6.17 -9.38
C ILE A 124 -11.91 -7.60 -9.27
N PRO A 125 -13.19 -7.79 -8.93
CA PRO A 125 -13.76 -9.12 -8.79
C PRO A 125 -13.66 -9.94 -10.09
N PRO A 126 -13.66 -11.28 -9.99
CA PRO A 126 -13.79 -12.14 -11.16
C PRO A 126 -15.00 -11.75 -12.00
N GLY A 127 -14.82 -11.62 -13.32
CA GLY A 127 -15.87 -11.20 -14.25
C GLY A 127 -16.17 -9.69 -14.30
N ALA A 128 -15.74 -8.89 -13.31
CA ALA A 128 -15.87 -7.44 -13.35
C ALA A 128 -14.81 -6.80 -14.25
N THR A 129 -15.02 -5.54 -14.65
CA THR A 129 -14.08 -4.79 -15.51
C THR A 129 -13.44 -3.60 -14.82
N ALA A 130 -13.90 -3.22 -13.63
CA ALA A 130 -13.38 -2.11 -12.84
C ALA A 130 -13.42 -2.42 -11.35
N VAL A 131 -12.65 -1.67 -10.58
CA VAL A 131 -12.70 -1.72 -9.12
C VAL A 131 -14.08 -1.22 -8.65
N PRO A 132 -14.80 -1.98 -7.81
CA PRO A 132 -16.07 -1.53 -7.22
C PRO A 132 -15.91 -0.26 -6.39
N ALA A 133 -16.89 0.64 -6.42
CA ALA A 133 -16.81 1.93 -5.72
C ALA A 133 -16.79 1.78 -4.18
N ASP A 134 -17.33 0.70 -3.64
CA ASP A 134 -17.30 0.34 -2.23
C ASP A 134 -15.95 -0.22 -1.76
N ALA A 135 -15.04 -0.53 -2.69
CA ALA A 135 -13.67 -0.91 -2.36
C ALA A 135 -12.79 0.29 -1.95
N PHE A 136 -13.29 1.53 -1.98
CA PHE A 136 -12.59 2.74 -1.56
C PHE A 136 -13.09 3.18 -0.19
N TRP A 137 -12.44 2.72 0.87
CA TRP A 137 -12.94 2.93 2.24
C TRP A 137 -12.27 4.08 2.99
N THR A 138 -11.15 4.63 2.50
CA THR A 138 -10.54 5.81 3.13
C THR A 138 -10.98 7.11 2.45
N PRO A 139 -11.01 8.25 3.18
CA PRO A 139 -11.30 9.54 2.57
C PRO A 139 -10.37 9.90 1.41
N GLU A 140 -9.07 9.59 1.54
CA GLU A 140 -8.05 9.84 0.52
C GLU A 140 -8.31 8.97 -0.71
N GLY A 141 -8.57 7.67 -0.50
CA GLY A 141 -8.84 6.75 -1.60
C GLY A 141 -10.11 7.11 -2.36
N GLN A 142 -11.16 7.53 -1.66
CA GLN A 142 -12.38 8.05 -2.26
C GLN A 142 -12.13 9.35 -3.05
N ALA A 143 -11.29 10.25 -2.54
CA ALA A 143 -10.92 11.46 -3.26
C ALA A 143 -10.19 11.12 -4.58
N THR A 144 -9.23 10.19 -4.55
CA THR A 144 -8.54 9.70 -5.76
C THR A 144 -9.50 9.06 -6.74
N TYR A 145 -10.44 8.24 -6.27
CA TYR A 145 -11.48 7.65 -7.11
C TYR A 145 -12.37 8.73 -7.76
N ASN A 146 -12.87 9.67 -6.98
CA ASN A 146 -13.77 10.73 -7.44
C ASN A 146 -13.11 11.67 -8.45
N ALA A 147 -11.80 11.89 -8.35
CA ALA A 147 -11.03 12.67 -9.31
C ALA A 147 -10.96 12.01 -10.71
N GLY A 148 -11.10 10.68 -10.80
CA GLY A 148 -11.07 9.99 -12.08
C GLY A 148 -11.44 8.49 -12.02
N PRO A 149 -12.75 8.15 -11.93
CA PRO A 149 -13.17 6.74 -11.79
C PRO A 149 -12.72 5.82 -12.93
N ALA A 150 -12.65 6.35 -14.16
CA ALA A 150 -12.24 5.59 -15.35
C ALA A 150 -10.80 5.05 -15.26
N ARG A 151 -9.96 5.61 -14.39
CA ARG A 151 -8.59 5.14 -14.13
C ARG A 151 -8.55 3.74 -13.51
N PHE A 152 -9.60 3.38 -12.77
CA PHE A 152 -9.72 2.11 -12.05
C PHE A 152 -10.36 0.99 -12.89
N HIS A 153 -10.53 1.23 -14.21
CA HIS A 153 -10.92 0.19 -15.15
C HIS A 153 -9.73 -0.72 -15.46
N ARG A 154 -9.93 -2.04 -15.50
CA ARG A 154 -8.91 -3.08 -15.73
C ARG A 154 -8.01 -2.75 -16.92
N THR A 155 -8.61 -2.37 -18.05
CA THR A 155 -7.86 -2.00 -19.26
C THR A 155 -6.92 -0.82 -19.02
N ARG A 156 -7.37 0.20 -18.29
CA ARG A 156 -6.57 1.40 -18.03
C ARG A 156 -5.43 1.09 -17.06
N LEU A 157 -5.71 0.34 -15.98
CA LEU A 157 -4.70 -0.11 -15.02
C LEU A 157 -3.61 -0.96 -15.68
N LYS A 158 -3.98 -1.88 -16.58
CA LYS A 158 -3.00 -2.68 -17.33
C LYS A 158 -2.08 -1.82 -18.19
N ILE A 159 -2.62 -0.82 -18.88
CA ILE A 159 -1.82 0.12 -19.69
C ILE A 159 -0.87 0.90 -18.77
N THR A 160 -1.37 1.46 -17.67
CA THR A 160 -0.55 2.22 -16.72
C THR A 160 0.58 1.36 -16.14
N GLN A 161 0.27 0.15 -15.66
CA GLN A 161 1.29 -0.78 -15.16
C GLN A 161 2.35 -1.08 -16.21
N GLN A 162 1.93 -1.34 -17.46
CA GLN A 162 2.85 -1.63 -18.55
C GLN A 162 3.75 -0.43 -18.87
N THR A 163 3.23 0.79 -18.84
CA THR A 163 4.02 2.01 -19.02
C THR A 163 5.14 2.11 -17.99
N TYR A 164 4.86 1.83 -16.71
CA TYR A 164 5.89 1.86 -15.66
C TYR A 164 6.92 0.73 -15.79
N ARG A 165 6.57 -0.41 -16.41
CA ARG A 165 7.51 -1.53 -16.65
C ARG A 165 8.40 -1.36 -17.88
N MET A 166 8.05 -0.44 -18.80
CA MET A 166 8.73 -0.28 -20.10
C MET A 166 9.79 0.82 -20.11
N THR A 167 9.99 1.52 -18.99
CA THR A 167 10.92 2.62 -18.83
C THR A 167 12.08 2.16 -17.96
#